data_AF-A0A9J6F320-F1
#
_entry.id   AF-A0A9J6F320-F1
#
_cell.length_a   1.000
_cell.length_b   1.000
_cell.length_c   1.000
_cell.angle_alpha   90.00
_cell.angle_beta   90.00
_cell.angle_gamma   90.00
#
_symmetry.space_group_name_H-M   'P 1'
#
loop_
_entity.id
_entity.type
_entity.pdbx_description
1 polymer ?
#
loop_
_entity_poly.entity_id
_entity_poly.type
_entity_poly.pdbx_seq_one_letter_code
_entity_poly.pdbx_strand_id
1 'polypeptide(L)'
;MENLKVKELIEICEELGITLGRAKRKQAILEIMKDEGVSAEEVDEAWVDIKARREEAERREVEAREREEAERREAREREERREAREREEAERQERLEERPQSIFESPNSDKTANEGTIPRTEVTADVCDEVAADYWDGLGVDEHLPNLCFSNASNETSSQCMNISGRRVVSVVHFIKAIQELGNHRCASPHGGFFELQTERRVGFWSEYTFKCNGCAENRKVTTDPVAEPTPLTEKTALGVNDAAVWGFMSIGSGHSHLEEAMSVMEIPAMSKGSFLRREESIGMQGEYLRRPIQISTQKTVKSGVRRIVSHRYSTCAALWKVALLKEMTEAGEQEKRLAEAAGHFCEDGSTPWITVVVDGGWSHRSHGHRYSANSGLAVIVGKRTQKLLYLGVRNKLCST
;
A
#
# COMPACT_ATOMS: atom_id res chain seq x y z
N MET A 1 55.29 19.33 -8.12
CA MET A 1 55.20 20.78 -7.75
C MET A 1 55.25 21.79 -8.90
N GLU A 2 56.26 21.82 -9.79
CA GLU A 2 56.44 22.94 -10.75
C GLU A 2 55.40 23.02 -11.88
N ASN A 3 54.70 21.93 -12.20
CA ASN A 3 53.72 21.88 -13.29
C ASN A 3 52.27 22.20 -12.85
N LEU A 4 52.01 22.39 -11.56
CA LEU A 4 50.68 22.66 -11.03
C LEU A 4 50.27 24.12 -11.24
N LYS A 5 49.01 24.35 -11.60
CA LYS A 5 48.39 25.67 -11.71
C LYS A 5 48.09 26.23 -10.32
N VAL A 6 47.96 27.56 -10.23
CA VAL A 6 47.69 28.26 -8.95
C VAL A 6 46.43 27.72 -8.26
N LYS A 7 45.37 27.39 -9.00
CA LYS A 7 44.13 26.83 -8.44
C LYS A 7 44.34 25.46 -7.80
N GLU A 8 45.14 24.61 -8.43
CA GLU A 8 45.45 23.26 -7.97
C GLU A 8 46.29 23.30 -6.70
N LEU A 9 47.24 24.24 -6.63
CA LEU A 9 48.03 24.48 -5.43
C LEU A 9 47.19 25.00 -4.25
N ILE A 10 46.18 25.83 -4.52
CA ILE A 10 45.26 26.31 -3.47
C ILE A 10 44.45 25.15 -2.89
N GLU A 11 43.88 24.30 -3.75
CA GLU A 11 43.11 23.13 -3.31
C GLU A 11 43.95 22.13 -2.53
N ILE A 12 45.20 21.89 -2.94
CA ILE A 12 46.14 21.05 -2.18
C ILE A 12 46.43 21.66 -0.81
N CYS A 13 46.64 22.98 -0.72
CA CYS A 13 46.86 23.65 0.55
C CYS A 13 45.64 23.59 1.47
N GLU A 14 44.42 23.68 0.92
CA GLU A 14 43.19 23.50 1.70
C GLU A 14 43.07 22.06 2.24
N GLU A 15 43.41 21.05 1.45
CA GLU A 15 43.40 19.64 1.89
C GLU A 15 44.45 19.36 2.98
N LEU A 16 45.64 19.96 2.85
CA LEU A 16 46.72 19.86 3.83
C LEU A 16 46.51 20.77 5.06
N GLY A 17 45.43 21.55 5.10
CA GLY A 17 45.09 22.42 6.23
C GLY A 17 45.94 23.69 6.36
N ILE A 18 46.61 24.11 5.28
CA ILE A 18 47.54 25.24 5.24
C ILE A 18 46.79 26.54 4.93
N THR A 19 46.93 27.54 5.82
CA THR A 19 46.27 28.83 5.64
C THR A 19 47.06 29.76 4.72
N LEU A 20 46.58 29.95 3.48
CA LEU A 20 47.26 30.78 2.47
C LEU A 20 47.07 32.30 2.62
N GLY A 21 46.22 32.77 3.53
CA GLY A 21 46.00 34.20 3.79
C GLY A 21 45.63 35.00 2.53
N ARG A 22 46.45 36.00 2.17
CA ARG A 22 46.28 36.83 0.94
C ARG A 22 47.15 36.38 -0.23
N ALA A 23 47.89 35.28 -0.11
CA ALA A 23 48.80 34.82 -1.14
C ALA A 23 48.02 34.23 -2.34
N LYS A 24 48.05 34.93 -3.48
CA LYS A 24 47.40 34.50 -4.74
C LYS A 24 48.39 34.18 -5.87
N ARG A 25 49.69 34.35 -5.61
CA ARG A 25 50.76 34.11 -6.61
C ARG A 25 51.42 32.77 -6.34
N LYS A 26 51.67 31.99 -7.40
CA LYS A 26 52.29 30.66 -7.34
C LYS A 26 53.53 30.62 -6.45
N GLN A 27 54.42 31.60 -6.62
CA GLN A 27 55.69 31.66 -5.91
C GLN A 27 55.51 31.90 -4.39
N ALA A 28 54.53 32.73 -4.00
CA ALA A 28 54.22 32.97 -2.59
C ALA A 28 53.55 31.76 -1.93
N ILE A 29 52.74 30.99 -2.67
CA ILE A 29 52.13 29.74 -2.17
C ILE A 29 53.22 28.68 -1.95
N LEU A 30 54.14 28.51 -2.90
CA LEU A 30 55.25 27.56 -2.77
C LEU A 30 56.22 27.91 -1.64
N GLU A 31 56.37 29.19 -1.31
CA GLU A 31 57.19 29.66 -0.17
C GLU A 31 56.52 29.32 1.16
N ILE A 32 55.22 29.57 1.31
CA ILE A 32 54.43 29.16 2.49
C ILE A 32 54.47 27.64 2.69
N MET A 33 54.35 26.86 1.61
CA MET A 33 54.43 25.39 1.69
C MET A 33 55.81 24.91 2.14
N LYS A 34 56.88 25.61 1.76
CA LYS A 34 58.24 25.30 2.23
C LYS A 34 58.44 25.67 3.69
N ASP A 35 57.88 26.79 4.13
CA ASP A 35 57.96 27.25 5.52
C ASP A 35 57.19 26.32 6.47
N GLU A 36 56.08 25.74 6.03
CA GLU A 36 55.31 24.71 6.75
C GLU A 36 55.94 23.30 6.64
N GLY A 37 57.07 23.15 5.93
CA GLY A 37 57.82 21.90 5.84
C GLY A 37 57.19 20.82 4.95
N VAL A 38 56.27 21.19 4.06
CA VAL A 38 55.58 20.25 3.17
C VAL A 38 56.55 19.69 2.14
N SER A 39 56.70 18.37 2.11
CA SER A 39 57.54 17.66 1.17
C SER A 39 56.89 17.55 -0.22
N ALA A 40 57.71 17.27 -1.24
CA ALA A 40 57.22 17.05 -2.59
C ALA A 40 56.27 15.84 -2.69
N GLU A 41 56.54 14.81 -1.87
CA GLU A 41 55.77 13.56 -1.83
C GLU A 41 54.37 13.81 -1.26
N GLU A 42 54.24 14.58 -0.17
CA GLU A 42 52.94 14.93 0.42
C GLU A 42 52.05 15.75 -0.54
N VAL A 43 52.66 16.63 -1.34
CA VAL A 43 51.93 17.40 -2.37
C VAL A 43 51.41 16.49 -3.48
N ASP A 44 52.23 15.54 -3.93
CA ASP A 44 51.85 14.63 -5.00
C ASP A 44 50.80 13.61 -4.54
N GLU A 45 50.87 13.11 -3.30
CA GLU A 45 49.84 12.26 -2.68
C GLU A 45 48.49 12.98 -2.55
N ALA A 46 48.47 14.18 -1.96
CA ALA A 46 47.26 14.98 -1.84
C ALA A 46 46.63 15.30 -3.21
N TRP A 47 47.47 15.51 -4.23
CA TRP A 47 47.01 15.76 -5.59
C TRP A 47 46.40 14.52 -6.26
N VAL A 48 46.95 13.33 -6.02
CA VAL A 48 46.38 12.06 -6.49
C VAL A 48 44.98 11.85 -5.89
N ASP A 49 44.80 12.12 -4.60
CA ASP A 49 43.51 11.97 -3.92
C ASP A 49 42.47 12.98 -4.39
N ILE A 50 42.86 14.24 -4.61
CA ILE A 50 41.99 15.28 -5.19
C ILE A 50 41.55 14.86 -6.60
N LYS A 51 42.47 14.35 -7.41
CA LYS A 51 42.16 13.91 -8.78
C LYS A 51 41.24 12.70 -8.78
N ALA A 52 41.49 11.71 -7.93
CA ALA A 52 40.64 10.53 -7.79
C ALA A 52 39.20 10.88 -7.37
N ARG A 53 39.04 11.81 -6.40
CA ARG A 53 37.71 12.31 -5.98
C ARG A 53 37.00 13.07 -7.11
N ARG A 54 37.71 13.85 -7.92
CA ARG A 54 37.13 14.53 -9.10
C ARG A 54 36.63 13.53 -10.13
N GLU A 55 37.46 12.56 -10.51
CA GLU A 55 37.07 11.54 -11.48
C GLU A 55 35.89 10.69 -10.96
N GLU A 56 35.82 10.42 -9.65
CA GLU A 56 34.68 9.74 -9.06
C GLU A 56 33.41 10.61 -9.04
N ALA A 57 33.53 11.90 -8.75
CA ALA A 57 32.40 12.83 -8.79
C ALA A 57 31.83 12.96 -10.21
N GLU A 58 32.70 13.05 -11.22
CA GLU A 58 32.32 13.07 -12.63
C GLU A 58 31.63 11.78 -13.05
N ARG A 59 32.15 10.60 -12.65
CA ARG A 59 31.48 9.31 -12.90
C ARG A 59 30.08 9.26 -12.26
N ARG A 60 29.95 9.70 -11.01
CA ARG A 60 28.65 9.75 -10.31
C ARG A 60 27.66 10.71 -10.99
N GLU A 61 28.14 11.83 -11.52
CA GLU A 61 27.29 12.78 -12.24
C GLU A 61 26.80 12.21 -13.58
N VAL A 62 27.69 11.52 -14.32
CA VAL A 62 27.33 10.83 -15.57
C VAL A 62 26.31 9.73 -15.29
N GLU A 63 26.55 8.86 -14.30
CA GLU A 63 25.61 7.81 -13.92
C GLU A 63 24.26 8.37 -13.46
N ALA A 64 24.24 9.50 -12.75
CA ALA A 64 23.01 10.16 -12.32
C ALA A 64 22.20 10.69 -13.53
N ARG A 65 22.88 11.29 -14.52
CA ARG A 65 22.23 11.74 -15.77
C ARG A 65 21.67 10.58 -16.57
N GLU A 66 22.41 9.48 -16.69
CA GLU A 66 21.95 8.28 -17.39
C GLU A 66 20.74 7.64 -16.71
N ARG A 67 20.70 7.60 -15.36
CA ARG A 67 19.53 7.13 -14.61
C ARG A 67 18.31 8.03 -14.81
N GLU A 68 18.49 9.34 -14.77
CA GLU A 68 17.38 10.29 -15.01
C GLU A 68 16.84 10.16 -16.44
N GLU A 69 17.71 9.97 -17.43
CA GLU A 69 17.30 9.76 -18.82
C GLU A 69 16.59 8.41 -19.01
N ALA A 70 17.06 7.34 -18.35
CA ALA A 70 16.40 6.04 -18.34
C ALA A 70 15.00 6.11 -17.71
N GLU A 71 14.84 6.80 -16.57
CA GLU A 71 13.54 7.03 -15.93
C GLU A 71 12.59 7.82 -16.83
N ARG A 72 13.09 8.86 -17.51
CA ARG A 72 12.31 9.64 -18.49
C ARG A 72 11.89 8.79 -19.69
N ARG A 73 12.75 7.88 -20.17
CA ARG A 73 12.41 6.96 -21.27
C ARG A 73 11.33 5.97 -20.83
N GLU A 74 11.47 5.36 -19.66
CA GLU A 74 10.45 4.45 -19.12
C GLU A 74 9.10 5.16 -18.89
N ALA A 75 9.12 6.42 -18.43
CA ALA A 75 7.90 7.20 -18.25
C ALA A 75 7.16 7.42 -19.57
N ARG A 76 7.88 7.76 -20.66
CA ARG A 76 7.29 7.90 -22.00
C ARG A 76 6.72 6.58 -22.51
N GLU A 77 7.45 5.47 -22.37
CA GLU A 77 6.95 4.15 -22.78
C GLU A 77 5.70 3.73 -21.99
N ARG A 78 5.62 4.07 -20.69
CA ARG A 78 4.43 3.81 -19.87
C ARG A 78 3.23 4.64 -20.34
N GLU A 79 3.45 5.90 -20.71
CA GLU A 79 2.41 6.78 -21.25
C GLU A 79 1.91 6.30 -22.61
N GLU A 80 2.81 5.95 -23.53
CA GLU A 80 2.45 5.38 -24.83
C GLU A 80 1.64 4.07 -24.69
N ARG A 81 2.03 3.20 -23.74
CA ARG A 81 1.27 1.97 -23.43
C ARG A 81 -0.09 2.26 -22.80
N ARG A 82 -0.26 3.38 -22.08
CA ARG A 82 -1.57 3.79 -21.55
C ARG A 82 -2.47 4.25 -22.70
N GLU A 83 -1.97 5.15 -23.54
CA GLU A 83 -2.72 5.65 -24.70
C GLU A 83 -3.07 4.54 -25.71
N ALA A 84 -2.20 3.56 -25.91
CA ALA A 84 -2.49 2.41 -26.77
C ALA A 84 -3.68 1.57 -26.24
N ARG A 85 -3.77 1.36 -24.93
CA ARG A 85 -4.90 0.66 -24.31
C ARG A 85 -6.19 1.46 -24.39
N GLU A 86 -6.12 2.77 -24.16
CA GLU A 86 -7.27 3.66 -24.29
C GLU A 86 -7.83 3.65 -25.72
N ARG A 87 -6.95 3.65 -26.74
CA ARG A 87 -7.35 3.47 -28.15
C ARG A 87 -7.99 2.11 -28.41
N GLU A 88 -7.41 1.02 -27.92
CA GLU A 88 -7.97 -0.33 -28.09
C GLU A 88 -9.36 -0.47 -27.42
N GLU A 89 -9.54 0.12 -26.25
CA GLU A 89 -10.82 0.15 -25.54
C GLU A 89 -11.86 0.98 -26.30
N ALA A 90 -11.48 2.16 -26.82
CA ALA A 90 -12.36 2.99 -27.64
C ALA A 90 -12.82 2.25 -28.92
N GLU A 91 -11.90 1.61 -29.66
CA GLU A 91 -12.26 0.80 -30.84
C GLU A 91 -13.16 -0.40 -30.49
N ARG A 92 -12.95 -1.01 -29.31
CA ARG A 92 -13.80 -2.13 -28.86
C ARG A 92 -15.20 -1.63 -28.52
N GLN A 93 -15.32 -0.45 -27.92
CA GLN A 93 -16.60 0.19 -27.63
C GLN A 93 -17.36 0.49 -28.93
N GLU A 94 -16.69 1.08 -29.92
CA GLU A 94 -17.27 1.39 -31.23
C GLU A 94 -17.75 0.12 -31.96
N ARG A 95 -16.94 -0.95 -31.97
CA ARG A 95 -17.35 -2.26 -32.53
C ARG A 95 -18.58 -2.88 -31.85
N LEU A 96 -18.82 -2.57 -30.58
CA LEU A 96 -20.01 -3.05 -29.86
C LEU A 96 -21.25 -2.21 -30.18
N GLU A 97 -21.06 -0.91 -30.41
CA GLU A 97 -22.12 0.01 -30.80
C GLU A 97 -22.57 -0.18 -32.26
N GLU A 98 -21.67 -0.60 -33.15
CA GLU A 98 -22.00 -0.91 -34.55
C GLU A 98 -22.65 -2.28 -34.77
N ARG A 99 -22.88 -3.10 -33.73
CA ARG A 99 -23.43 -4.44 -33.90
C ARG A 99 -24.92 -4.36 -34.28
N PRO A 100 -25.33 -4.76 -35.50
CA PRO A 100 -26.74 -4.71 -35.88
C PRO A 100 -27.55 -5.71 -35.06
N GLN A 101 -28.72 -5.28 -34.57
CA GLN A 101 -29.69 -6.15 -33.92
C GLN A 101 -30.33 -7.09 -34.95
N SER A 102 -29.77 -8.29 -35.15
CA SER A 102 -30.43 -9.36 -35.87
C SER A 102 -30.86 -10.49 -34.91
N ILE A 103 -32.18 -10.55 -34.72
CA ILE A 103 -33.06 -11.73 -34.65
C ILE A 103 -32.39 -13.02 -34.15
N PHE A 104 -32.69 -13.40 -32.90
CA PHE A 104 -32.44 -14.74 -32.37
C PHE A 104 -33.73 -15.55 -32.46
N GLU A 105 -33.87 -16.35 -33.52
CA GLU A 105 -34.88 -17.41 -33.60
C GLU A 105 -34.51 -18.54 -32.63
N SER A 106 -35.41 -18.85 -31.69
CA SER A 106 -35.28 -20.02 -30.81
C SER A 106 -35.87 -21.26 -31.50
N PRO A 107 -35.19 -22.43 -31.47
CA PRO A 107 -35.74 -23.65 -32.04
C PRO A 107 -36.73 -24.32 -31.07
N ASN A 108 -37.93 -24.56 -31.60
CA ASN A 108 -39.04 -25.28 -30.96
C ASN A 108 -38.97 -26.79 -31.28
N SER A 109 -39.20 -27.64 -30.28
CA SER A 109 -39.89 -28.95 -30.30
C SER A 109 -39.67 -29.59 -28.92
N ASP A 110 -40.60 -30.21 -28.21
CA ASP A 110 -41.87 -30.82 -28.60
C ASP A 110 -42.64 -31.22 -27.31
N LYS A 111 -43.99 -31.28 -27.40
CA LYS A 111 -44.94 -32.04 -26.52
C LYS A 111 -45.23 -31.44 -25.13
N THR A 112 -46.46 -31.19 -24.68
CA THR A 112 -47.80 -31.71 -25.03
C THR A 112 -48.88 -30.74 -24.54
N ALA A 113 -49.97 -30.66 -25.30
CA ALA A 113 -51.15 -29.84 -25.03
C ALA A 113 -51.91 -30.25 -23.76
N ASN A 114 -52.49 -29.26 -23.08
CA ASN A 114 -53.90 -29.33 -22.71
C ASN A 114 -54.54 -27.94 -22.69
N GLU A 115 -55.75 -27.89 -23.22
CA GLU A 115 -56.51 -26.73 -23.69
C GLU A 115 -57.25 -25.98 -22.58
N GLY A 116 -57.55 -24.70 -22.81
CA GLY A 116 -58.46 -23.94 -21.93
C GLY A 116 -58.55 -22.42 -22.17
N THR A 117 -59.06 -22.02 -23.34
CA THR A 117 -60.03 -20.90 -23.55
C THR A 117 -59.74 -19.44 -23.10
N ILE A 118 -59.22 -18.64 -24.07
CA ILE A 118 -59.58 -17.27 -24.57
C ILE A 118 -60.73 -16.52 -23.81
N PRO A 119 -60.67 -15.18 -23.48
CA PRO A 119 -60.46 -14.13 -24.48
C PRO A 119 -59.60 -12.90 -24.15
N ARG A 120 -59.23 -12.29 -25.29
CA ARG A 120 -58.55 -11.03 -25.55
C ARG A 120 -59.55 -9.87 -25.47
N THR A 121 -59.17 -8.77 -24.82
CA THR A 121 -59.78 -7.46 -25.08
C THR A 121 -58.75 -6.34 -24.97
N GLU A 122 -59.01 -5.33 -25.79
CA GLU A 122 -58.14 -4.27 -26.27
C GLU A 122 -58.13 -3.02 -25.38
N VAL A 123 -56.94 -2.39 -25.31
CA VAL A 123 -56.66 -0.94 -25.40
C VAL A 123 -57.41 0.02 -24.45
N THR A 124 -56.65 0.71 -23.59
CA THR A 124 -56.41 2.19 -23.59
C THR A 124 -55.97 2.67 -22.20
N ALA A 125 -55.10 3.68 -22.21
CA ALA A 125 -54.71 4.43 -21.03
C ALA A 125 -55.90 5.23 -20.48
N ASP A 126 -56.15 5.13 -19.17
CA ASP A 126 -56.08 6.25 -18.21
C ASP A 126 -56.65 5.81 -16.85
N VAL A 127 -56.30 6.61 -15.83
CA VAL A 127 -56.83 6.72 -14.46
C VAL A 127 -55.87 6.23 -13.36
N CYS A 128 -55.49 7.22 -12.54
CA CYS A 128 -54.70 7.17 -11.32
C CYS A 128 -55.44 6.51 -10.14
N ASP A 129 -54.64 6.27 -9.10
CA ASP A 129 -54.99 6.11 -7.67
C ASP A 129 -55.37 4.72 -7.12
N GLU A 130 -54.87 4.52 -5.90
CA GLU A 130 -55.17 3.46 -4.92
C GLU A 130 -54.48 2.10 -5.06
N VAL A 131 -53.23 2.00 -4.58
CA VAL A 131 -52.82 1.01 -3.54
C VAL A 131 -51.41 1.31 -3.03
N ALA A 132 -51.31 2.26 -2.10
CA ALA A 132 -50.16 2.45 -1.23
C ALA A 132 -50.68 2.67 0.20
N ALA A 133 -51.30 1.66 0.80
CA ALA A 133 -51.91 1.80 2.12
C ALA A 133 -51.84 0.57 3.06
N ASP A 134 -51.26 -0.57 2.67
CA ASP A 134 -51.43 -1.81 3.48
C ASP A 134 -50.12 -2.46 3.98
N TYR A 135 -49.03 -1.70 4.19
CA TYR A 135 -47.80 -2.30 4.75
C TYR A 135 -47.05 -1.49 5.82
N TRP A 136 -47.67 -0.47 6.43
CA TRP A 136 -47.03 0.35 7.47
C TRP A 136 -47.92 0.63 8.71
N ASP A 137 -48.83 -0.28 9.05
CA ASP A 137 -49.61 -0.18 10.30
C ASP A 137 -49.20 -1.31 11.26
N GLY A 138 -48.20 -1.04 12.11
CA GLY A 138 -47.67 -2.07 13.00
C GLY A 138 -46.51 -1.71 13.92
N LEU A 139 -46.13 -0.43 14.06
CA LEU A 139 -45.20 0.00 15.11
C LEU A 139 -45.75 1.26 15.78
N GLY A 140 -46.39 1.04 16.93
CA GLY A 140 -46.94 2.08 17.79
C GLY A 140 -45.88 3.11 18.16
N VAL A 141 -46.27 4.37 18.00
CA VAL A 141 -45.51 5.57 18.33
C VAL A 141 -45.54 5.74 19.84
N ASP A 142 -44.41 5.49 20.52
CA ASP A 142 -44.22 5.99 21.88
C ASP A 142 -43.66 7.42 21.76
N GLU A 143 -44.57 8.39 21.86
CA GLU A 143 -44.25 9.80 22.06
C GLU A 143 -43.44 9.94 23.36
N HIS A 144 -42.11 10.11 23.26
CA HIS A 144 -41.28 10.90 24.19
C HIS A 144 -39.82 10.94 23.68
N LEU A 145 -39.60 11.67 22.59
CA LEU A 145 -38.27 12.17 22.23
C LEU A 145 -38.12 13.56 22.88
N PRO A 146 -37.19 13.76 23.82
CA PRO A 146 -37.07 15.02 24.54
C PRO A 146 -36.56 16.14 23.62
N ASN A 147 -37.28 17.26 23.65
CA ASN A 147 -37.00 18.53 23.00
C ASN A 147 -35.50 18.92 23.05
N LEU A 148 -34.80 18.80 21.92
CA LEU A 148 -33.54 19.51 21.72
C LEU A 148 -33.88 20.96 21.36
N CYS A 149 -34.03 21.78 22.39
CA CYS A 149 -34.19 23.22 22.27
C CYS A 149 -33.00 23.83 21.51
N PHE A 150 -33.28 24.44 20.35
CA PHE A 150 -32.38 25.43 19.76
C PHE A 150 -32.51 26.74 20.55
N SER A 151 -31.55 27.02 21.42
CA SER A 151 -31.39 28.37 21.98
C SER A 151 -30.36 29.14 21.15
N ASN A 152 -30.85 30.07 20.34
CA ASN A 152 -30.04 31.16 19.80
C ASN A 152 -29.86 32.24 20.87
N ALA A 153 -28.62 32.45 21.32
CA ALA A 153 -28.05 33.67 21.91
C ALA A 153 -26.64 33.30 22.42
N SER A 154 -25.57 34.08 22.33
CA SER A 154 -25.25 35.39 21.78
C SER A 154 -23.72 35.57 21.96
N ASN A 155 -23.05 36.25 21.01
CA ASN A 155 -21.70 36.84 21.09
C ASN A 155 -20.70 36.29 22.13
N GLU A 156 -19.65 35.60 21.67
CA GLU A 156 -18.34 35.62 22.33
C GLU A 156 -17.20 35.35 21.34
N THR A 157 -16.07 35.98 21.62
CA THR A 157 -14.91 36.26 20.78
C THR A 157 -14.37 35.11 19.92
N SER A 158 -14.12 35.44 18.65
CA SER A 158 -13.37 34.67 17.65
C SER A 158 -12.09 34.03 18.20
N SER A 159 -12.23 32.82 18.71
CA SER A 159 -11.16 31.82 18.79
C SER A 159 -11.63 30.69 17.90
N GLN A 160 -11.30 30.74 16.60
CA GLN A 160 -11.62 29.65 15.68
C GLN A 160 -10.82 28.41 16.09
N CYS A 161 -11.38 27.62 17.01
CA CYS A 161 -11.00 26.23 17.12
C CYS A 161 -11.48 25.53 15.85
N MET A 162 -10.57 24.86 15.14
CA MET A 162 -10.93 24.01 14.00
C MET A 162 -11.94 22.97 14.47
N ASN A 163 -13.10 22.92 13.82
CA ASN A 163 -14.16 21.98 14.16
C ASN A 163 -13.83 20.61 13.55
N ILE A 164 -13.04 19.82 14.29
CA ILE A 164 -12.76 18.43 13.91
C ILE A 164 -14.01 17.61 14.19
N SER A 165 -14.68 17.16 13.12
CA SER A 165 -15.88 16.33 13.21
C SER A 165 -15.62 14.87 12.83
N GLY A 166 -16.54 14.00 13.25
CA GLY A 166 -16.52 12.56 12.99
C GLY A 166 -15.58 11.76 13.91
N ARG A 167 -15.58 10.44 13.73
CA ARG A 167 -14.76 9.50 14.53
C ARG A 167 -13.40 9.29 13.87
N ARG A 168 -12.40 8.89 14.66
CA ARG A 168 -11.04 8.55 14.19
C ARG A 168 -10.59 7.24 14.79
N VAL A 169 -9.83 6.47 14.02
CA VAL A 169 -9.22 5.23 14.51
C VAL A 169 -7.93 5.60 15.22
N VAL A 170 -7.78 5.15 16.47
CA VAL A 170 -6.61 5.47 17.30
C VAL A 170 -6.03 4.21 17.94
N SER A 171 -4.71 4.11 17.92
CA SER A 171 -3.98 3.21 18.80
C SER A 171 -3.97 3.83 20.20
N VAL A 172 -4.91 3.38 21.05
CA VAL A 172 -5.21 4.01 22.35
C VAL A 172 -3.95 4.23 23.21
N VAL A 173 -3.11 3.20 23.36
CA VAL A 173 -1.90 3.29 24.19
C VAL A 173 -0.89 4.29 23.62
N HIS A 174 -0.69 4.28 22.30
CA HIS A 174 0.21 5.20 21.61
C HIS A 174 -0.30 6.64 21.73
N PHE A 175 -1.57 6.85 21.40
CA PHE A 175 -2.17 8.17 21.37
C PHE A 175 -2.20 8.82 22.76
N ILE A 176 -2.60 8.08 23.80
CA ILE A 176 -2.59 8.60 25.18
C ILE A 176 -1.17 9.01 25.60
N LYS A 177 -0.15 8.19 25.32
CA LYS A 177 1.24 8.52 25.63
C LYS A 177 1.71 9.78 24.91
N ALA A 178 1.42 9.87 23.61
CA ALA A 178 1.79 11.04 22.81
C ALA A 178 1.10 12.33 23.31
N ILE A 179 -0.14 12.24 23.78
CA ILE A 179 -0.83 13.38 24.41
C ILE A 179 -0.23 13.73 25.78
N GLN A 180 0.12 12.74 26.60
CA GLN A 180 0.81 12.97 27.88
C GLN A 180 2.16 13.68 27.68
N GLU A 181 2.88 13.34 26.62
CA GLU A 181 4.16 13.97 26.25
C GLU A 181 4.00 15.46 25.89
N LEU A 182 2.85 15.88 25.35
CA LEU A 182 2.55 17.31 25.18
C LEU A 182 2.47 18.02 26.53
N GLY A 183 1.85 17.39 27.53
CA GLY A 183 1.74 17.93 28.90
C GLY A 183 3.09 18.08 29.60
N ASN A 184 4.05 17.21 29.27
CA ASN A 184 5.41 17.24 29.84
C ASN A 184 6.30 18.37 29.28
N HIS A 185 5.78 19.26 28.44
CA HIS A 185 6.58 20.38 27.94
C HIS A 185 6.95 21.38 29.02
N ARG A 186 8.17 21.91 28.94
CA ARG A 186 8.63 23.01 29.77
C ARG A 186 8.56 24.28 28.95
N CYS A 187 7.52 25.07 29.17
CA CYS A 187 7.33 26.31 28.43
C CYS A 187 8.44 27.31 28.74
N ALA A 188 8.99 27.95 27.71
CA ALA A 188 9.92 29.07 27.87
C ALA A 188 9.22 30.38 28.29
N SER A 189 7.89 30.44 28.18
CA SER A 189 7.10 31.61 28.60
C SER A 189 7.07 31.73 30.14
N PRO A 190 7.25 32.94 30.70
CA PRO A 190 7.15 33.20 32.14
C PRO A 190 5.80 32.83 32.75
N HIS A 191 4.73 32.87 31.94
CA HIS A 191 3.36 32.58 32.37
C HIS A 191 2.95 31.13 32.11
N GLY A 192 3.88 30.29 31.64
CA GLY A 192 3.56 28.99 31.09
C GLY A 192 2.88 29.08 29.72
N GLY A 193 2.40 27.93 29.25
CA GLY A 193 1.66 27.81 28.01
C GLY A 193 0.97 26.47 27.93
N PHE A 194 0.00 26.34 27.05
CA PHE A 194 -0.64 25.06 26.73
C PHE A 194 -0.69 24.87 25.22
N PHE A 195 -0.76 23.60 24.82
CA PHE A 195 -0.85 23.22 23.43
C PHE A 195 -2.28 23.34 22.93
N GLU A 196 -2.47 24.21 21.95
CA GLU A 196 -3.71 24.34 21.20
C GLU A 196 -3.58 23.59 19.87
N LEU A 197 -4.62 22.83 19.53
CA LEU A 197 -4.67 22.11 18.27
C LEU A 197 -4.80 23.08 17.10
N GLN A 198 -3.89 22.98 16.13
CA GLN A 198 -3.86 23.86 14.95
C GLN A 198 -4.46 23.16 13.74
N THR A 199 -3.94 21.97 13.40
CA THR A 199 -4.30 21.28 12.16
C THR A 199 -4.36 19.77 12.34
N GLU A 200 -5.24 19.14 11.56
CA GLU A 200 -5.29 17.69 11.35
C GLU A 200 -4.89 17.37 9.91
N ARG A 201 -3.91 16.50 9.74
CA ARG A 201 -3.60 15.85 8.45
C ARG A 201 -4.03 14.39 8.52
N ARG A 202 -5.07 14.04 7.76
CA ARG A 202 -5.57 12.66 7.65
C ARG A 202 -4.79 11.87 6.61
N VAL A 203 -4.35 10.67 6.97
CA VAL A 203 -3.64 9.74 6.09
C VAL A 203 -4.35 8.38 6.15
N GLY A 204 -5.45 8.26 5.41
CA GLY A 204 -6.35 7.11 5.53
C GLY A 204 -7.02 7.07 6.90
N PHE A 205 -6.78 6.01 7.66
CA PHE A 205 -7.41 5.80 8.98
C PHE A 205 -6.67 6.42 10.16
N TRP A 206 -5.39 6.79 9.98
CA TRP A 206 -4.67 7.53 11.01
C TRP A 206 -4.54 9.00 10.63
N SER A 207 -4.54 9.85 11.64
CA SER A 207 -4.31 11.29 11.57
C SER A 207 -3.02 11.71 12.28
N GLU A 208 -2.38 12.74 11.74
CA GLU A 208 -1.36 13.57 12.36
C GLU A 208 -1.99 14.89 12.83
N TYR A 209 -1.89 15.16 14.12
CA TYR A 209 -2.32 16.42 14.72
C TYR A 209 -1.13 17.30 14.99
N THR A 210 -1.20 18.55 14.56
CA THR A 210 -0.21 19.58 14.89
C THR A 210 -0.77 20.46 15.98
N PHE A 211 -0.05 20.55 17.09
CA PHE A 211 -0.34 21.42 18.21
C PHE A 211 0.67 22.56 18.28
N LYS A 212 0.22 23.74 18.68
CA LYS A 212 1.08 24.90 18.91
C LYS A 212 0.89 25.38 20.34
N CYS A 213 2.00 25.58 21.06
CA CYS A 213 1.96 26.17 22.38
C CYS A 213 1.65 27.66 22.28
N ASN A 214 0.65 28.15 23.01
CA ASN A 214 0.28 29.56 22.98
C ASN A 214 1.28 30.48 23.73
N GLY A 215 2.10 29.94 24.62
CA GLY A 215 3.10 30.69 25.37
C GLY A 215 4.42 30.86 24.62
N CYS A 216 5.03 29.75 24.19
CA CYS A 216 6.35 29.75 23.53
C CYS A 216 6.31 29.56 22.01
N ALA A 217 5.13 29.38 21.41
CA ALA A 217 4.95 29.09 19.98
C ALA A 217 5.62 27.79 19.48
N GLU A 218 6.07 26.90 20.37
CA GLU A 218 6.59 25.58 20.01
C GLU A 218 5.51 24.76 19.31
N ASN A 219 5.86 24.07 18.23
CA ASN A 219 4.96 23.17 17.53
C ASN A 219 5.32 21.72 17.86
N ARG A 220 4.30 20.90 18.17
CA ARG A 220 4.44 19.46 18.39
C ARG A 220 3.46 18.69 17.53
N LYS A 221 3.88 17.51 17.11
CA LYS A 221 3.06 16.61 16.31
C LYS A 221 2.72 15.36 17.09
N VAL A 222 1.47 14.94 17.00
CA VAL A 222 0.97 13.70 17.60
C VAL A 222 0.30 12.88 16.52
N THR A 223 0.69 11.61 16.39
CA THR A 223 0.02 10.67 15.49
C THR A 223 -0.93 9.77 16.26
N THR A 224 -2.01 9.36 15.60
CA THR A 224 -3.00 8.43 16.16
C THR A 224 -2.57 6.97 16.08
N ASP A 225 -1.58 6.65 15.25
CA ASP A 225 -1.00 5.32 15.10
C ASP A 225 0.53 5.42 15.16
N PRO A 226 1.23 4.44 15.78
CA PRO A 226 2.69 4.45 15.89
C PRO A 226 3.40 4.23 14.54
N VAL A 227 2.72 3.67 13.53
CA VAL A 227 3.32 3.38 12.23
C VAL A 227 3.16 4.61 11.32
N ALA A 228 4.20 5.45 11.30
CA ALA A 228 4.33 6.49 10.29
C ALA A 228 4.71 5.85 8.95
N GLU A 229 3.77 5.82 8.01
CA GLU A 229 4.03 5.41 6.63
C GLU A 229 4.84 6.49 5.88
N PRO A 230 5.74 6.13 4.94
CA PRO A 230 5.94 4.80 4.34
C PRO A 230 7.22 4.13 4.87
N THR A 231 7.10 3.25 5.87
CA THR A 231 8.19 2.33 6.19
C THR A 231 8.12 1.13 5.24
N PRO A 232 9.23 0.74 4.59
CA PRO A 232 9.29 -0.52 3.85
C PRO A 232 8.81 -1.67 4.73
N LEU A 233 7.89 -2.46 4.20
CA LEU A 233 7.16 -3.47 4.96
C LEU A 233 8.06 -4.66 5.40
N THR A 234 9.33 -4.69 4.94
CA THR A 234 10.42 -5.57 5.40
C THR A 234 10.95 -5.22 6.79
N GLU A 235 10.74 -3.98 7.25
CA GLU A 235 11.18 -3.48 8.55
C GLU A 235 10.01 -3.35 9.53
N LYS A 236 8.77 -3.53 9.07
CA LYS A 236 7.58 -3.43 9.92
C LYS A 236 7.37 -4.71 10.75
N THR A 237 7.53 -4.59 12.06
CA THR A 237 7.18 -5.64 13.04
C THR A 237 5.66 -5.77 13.25
N ALA A 238 4.91 -4.72 12.91
CA ALA A 238 3.46 -4.64 12.99
C ALA A 238 2.87 -3.94 11.75
N LEU A 239 1.68 -4.39 11.34
CA LEU A 239 0.94 -3.83 10.22
C LEU A 239 0.29 -2.51 10.67
N GLY A 240 0.53 -1.41 9.95
CA GLY A 240 -0.13 -0.13 10.25
C GLY A 240 -1.64 -0.23 10.06
N VAL A 241 -2.43 0.61 10.74
CA VAL A 241 -3.91 0.57 10.68
C VAL A 241 -4.47 0.59 9.26
N ASN A 242 -3.77 1.31 8.40
CA ASN A 242 -4.07 1.49 6.99
C ASN A 242 -3.94 0.20 6.19
N ASP A 243 -2.79 -0.46 6.30
CA ASP A 243 -2.52 -1.76 5.69
C ASP A 243 -3.43 -2.83 6.28
N ALA A 244 -3.68 -2.79 7.60
CA ALA A 244 -4.54 -3.73 8.29
C ALA A 244 -6.00 -3.66 7.81
N ALA A 245 -6.53 -2.45 7.59
CA ALA A 245 -7.87 -2.29 7.07
C ALA A 245 -7.99 -2.79 5.63
N VAL A 246 -7.03 -2.45 4.76
CA VAL A 246 -7.04 -2.95 3.37
C VAL A 246 -6.94 -4.47 3.34
N TRP A 247 -6.00 -5.05 4.10
CA TRP A 247 -5.85 -6.50 4.18
C TRP A 247 -7.10 -7.19 4.75
N GLY A 248 -7.73 -6.60 5.78
CA GLY A 248 -8.97 -7.10 6.37
C GLY A 248 -10.11 -7.16 5.36
N PHE A 249 -10.36 -6.06 4.65
CA PHE A 249 -11.41 -6.01 3.62
C PHE A 249 -11.11 -6.91 2.42
N MET A 250 -9.85 -6.99 1.98
CA MET A 250 -9.46 -7.92 0.92
C MET A 250 -9.69 -9.38 1.30
N SER A 251 -9.37 -9.75 2.55
CA SER A 251 -9.49 -11.12 3.05
C SER A 251 -10.94 -11.61 3.09
N ILE A 252 -11.90 -10.71 3.27
CA ILE A 252 -13.34 -11.04 3.23
C ILE A 252 -13.95 -10.90 1.83
N GLY A 253 -13.12 -10.79 0.78
CA GLY A 253 -13.62 -10.65 -0.60
C GLY A 253 -14.23 -9.27 -0.89
N SER A 254 -13.92 -8.25 -0.09
CA SER A 254 -14.40 -6.88 -0.27
C SER A 254 -13.34 -5.95 -0.88
N GLY A 255 -13.79 -4.86 -1.49
CA GLY A 255 -12.93 -3.84 -2.12
C GLY A 255 -13.13 -2.45 -1.48
N HIS A 256 -12.58 -1.42 -2.13
CA HIS A 256 -12.65 -0.04 -1.64
C HIS A 256 -14.09 0.45 -1.40
N SER A 257 -15.04 0.14 -2.29
CA SER A 257 -16.43 0.59 -2.15
C SER A 257 -17.10 0.08 -0.87
N HIS A 258 -16.95 -1.21 -0.53
CA HIS A 258 -17.48 -1.76 0.72
C HIS A 258 -16.77 -1.19 1.95
N LEU A 259 -15.48 -0.89 1.84
CA LEU A 259 -14.76 -0.22 2.92
C LEU A 259 -15.32 1.18 3.13
N GLU A 260 -15.49 1.96 2.06
CA GLU A 260 -16.04 3.31 2.12
C GLU A 260 -17.45 3.32 2.71
N GLU A 261 -18.31 2.40 2.29
CA GLU A 261 -19.66 2.22 2.82
C GLU A 261 -19.65 1.84 4.31
N ALA A 262 -18.84 0.86 4.71
CA ALA A 262 -18.76 0.46 6.11
C ALA A 262 -18.27 1.60 7.01
N MET A 263 -17.31 2.39 6.54
CA MET A 263 -16.75 3.50 7.32
C MET A 263 -17.68 4.71 7.38
N SER A 264 -18.43 4.99 6.30
CA SER A 264 -19.38 6.10 6.27
C SER A 264 -20.49 5.91 7.30
N VAL A 265 -21.03 4.70 7.43
CA VAL A 265 -22.04 4.34 8.47
C VAL A 265 -21.50 4.54 9.88
N MET A 266 -20.21 4.31 10.10
CA MET A 266 -19.56 4.52 11.40
C MET A 266 -19.11 5.97 11.64
N GLU A 267 -19.35 6.88 10.68
CA GLU A 267 -18.85 8.26 10.67
C GLU A 267 -17.32 8.34 10.83
N ILE A 268 -16.61 7.34 10.27
CA ILE A 268 -15.15 7.29 10.20
C ILE A 268 -14.74 7.72 8.79
N PRO A 269 -13.87 8.73 8.62
CA PRO A 269 -13.37 9.08 7.30
C PRO A 269 -12.63 7.92 6.65
N ALA A 270 -13.10 7.49 5.48
CA ALA A 270 -12.45 6.45 4.70
C ALA A 270 -11.18 6.95 4.01
N MET A 271 -10.28 6.03 3.68
CA MET A 271 -9.16 6.33 2.78
C MET A 271 -9.63 6.53 1.34
N SER A 272 -8.91 7.33 0.57
CA SER A 272 -9.18 7.48 -0.87
C SER A 272 -8.91 6.18 -1.63
N LYS A 273 -9.64 5.97 -2.75
CA LYS A 273 -9.46 4.81 -3.64
C LYS A 273 -8.00 4.62 -4.08
N GLY A 274 -7.31 5.70 -4.44
CA GLY A 274 -5.89 5.64 -4.80
C GLY A 274 -4.99 5.16 -3.66
N SER A 275 -5.29 5.58 -2.42
CA SER A 275 -4.55 5.12 -1.23
C SER A 275 -4.83 3.65 -0.92
N PHE A 276 -6.07 3.20 -1.11
CA PHE A 276 -6.46 1.79 -0.99
C PHE A 276 -5.68 0.93 -1.99
N LEU A 277 -5.68 1.30 -3.27
CA LEU A 277 -5.04 0.53 -4.34
C LEU A 277 -3.51 0.40 -4.14
N ARG A 278 -2.84 1.47 -3.72
CA ARG A 278 -1.39 1.44 -3.41
C ARG A 278 -1.06 0.46 -2.29
N ARG A 279 -1.92 0.38 -1.27
CA ARG A 279 -1.73 -0.56 -0.15
C ARG A 279 -2.06 -1.98 -0.55
N GLU A 280 -3.14 -2.19 -1.31
CA GLU A 280 -3.47 -3.48 -1.90
C GLU A 280 -2.30 -4.02 -2.73
N GLU A 281 -1.65 -3.16 -3.51
CA GLU A 281 -0.45 -3.51 -4.26
C GLU A 281 0.72 -3.86 -3.33
N SER A 282 1.01 -3.02 -2.34
CA SER A 282 2.10 -3.24 -1.38
C SER A 282 1.96 -4.56 -0.61
N ILE A 283 0.73 -4.86 -0.16
CA ILE A 283 0.39 -6.13 0.50
C ILE A 283 0.54 -7.30 -0.48
N GLY A 284 0.11 -7.13 -1.74
CA GLY A 284 0.25 -8.15 -2.79
C GLY A 284 1.71 -8.50 -3.10
N MET A 285 2.61 -7.51 -3.18
CA MET A 285 4.04 -7.72 -3.43
C MET A 285 4.74 -8.49 -2.29
N GLN A 286 4.29 -8.34 -1.04
CA GLN A 286 4.86 -9.10 0.08
C GLN A 286 4.51 -10.58 0.08
N GLY A 287 3.34 -10.95 -0.44
CA GLY A 287 3.01 -12.35 -0.71
C GLY A 287 4.07 -13.02 -1.58
N GLU A 288 4.75 -12.25 -2.43
CA GLU A 288 5.80 -12.70 -3.34
C GLU A 288 7.23 -12.65 -2.73
N TYR A 289 7.58 -11.65 -1.90
CA TYR A 289 8.90 -11.61 -1.22
C TYR A 289 9.10 -12.75 -0.21
N LEU A 290 7.99 -13.31 0.29
CA LEU A 290 7.95 -14.51 1.10
C LEU A 290 8.30 -15.80 0.32
N ARG A 291 8.59 -15.75 -0.99
CA ARG A 291 9.10 -16.90 -1.79
C ARG A 291 10.53 -17.33 -1.47
N ARG A 292 11.35 -16.52 -0.80
CA ARG A 292 12.71 -16.94 -0.44
C ARG A 292 12.65 -17.99 0.67
N PRO A 293 13.36 -19.13 0.55
CA PRO A 293 13.42 -20.12 1.62
C PRO A 293 14.08 -19.48 2.84
N ILE A 294 13.27 -19.17 3.85
CA ILE A 294 13.80 -18.85 5.17
C ILE A 294 14.36 -20.18 5.69
N GLN A 295 15.67 -20.24 5.96
CA GLN A 295 16.23 -21.33 6.75
C GLN A 295 15.62 -21.24 8.15
N ILE A 296 14.55 -21.99 8.39
CA ILE A 296 13.91 -22.06 9.70
C ILE A 296 14.82 -22.91 10.58
N SER A 297 15.64 -22.26 11.41
CA SER A 297 16.17 -22.92 12.60
C SER A 297 15.00 -23.25 13.50
N THR A 298 14.95 -24.51 13.91
CA THR A 298 13.86 -25.14 14.64
C THR A 298 13.55 -24.40 15.95
N GLN A 299 12.41 -23.70 16.00
CA GLN A 299 11.88 -23.22 17.27
C GLN A 299 10.79 -24.14 17.81
N LYS A 300 10.97 -24.49 19.08
CA LYS A 300 10.24 -25.47 19.87
C LYS A 300 8.75 -25.13 19.98
N THR A 301 7.96 -26.19 19.94
CA THR A 301 6.52 -26.26 20.22
C THR A 301 6.18 -25.66 21.59
N VAL A 302 5.38 -24.59 21.60
CA VAL A 302 4.66 -24.15 22.80
C VAL A 302 3.23 -24.66 22.71
N LYS A 303 2.93 -25.66 23.54
CA LYS A 303 1.56 -26.11 23.82
C LYS A 303 0.93 -25.22 24.89
N SER A 304 -0.40 -25.18 24.81
CA SER A 304 -1.39 -24.85 25.85
C SER A 304 -1.87 -23.40 25.94
N GLY A 305 -3.19 -23.28 25.80
CA GLY A 305 -4.04 -22.43 26.63
C GLY A 305 -4.14 -20.95 26.27
N VAL A 306 -5.38 -20.47 26.28
CA VAL A 306 -5.86 -19.12 26.66
C VAL A 306 -6.67 -18.39 25.58
N ARG A 307 -7.84 -17.96 26.06
CA ARG A 307 -8.92 -17.18 25.43
C ARG A 307 -8.45 -15.84 24.81
N ARG A 308 -9.27 -15.35 23.87
CA ARG A 308 -9.53 -13.94 23.48
C ARG A 308 -8.41 -12.93 23.73
N ILE A 309 -7.82 -12.41 22.64
CA ILE A 309 -7.63 -10.98 22.33
C ILE A 309 -7.36 -10.89 20.81
N VAL A 310 -8.36 -10.43 20.06
CA VAL A 310 -8.24 -10.13 18.62
C VAL A 310 -7.73 -8.70 18.53
N SER A 311 -6.41 -8.48 18.56
CA SER A 311 -5.83 -7.15 18.34
C SER A 311 -4.32 -7.17 18.09
N HIS A 312 -3.56 -8.10 18.67
CA HIS A 312 -2.10 -7.94 18.76
C HIS A 312 -1.24 -8.89 17.92
N ARG A 313 -1.79 -9.58 16.91
CA ARG A 313 -1.04 -10.63 16.18
C ARG A 313 -1.32 -10.72 14.67
N TYR A 314 -1.67 -9.62 14.00
CA TYR A 314 -1.95 -9.68 12.55
C TYR A 314 -0.70 -10.03 11.70
N SER A 315 0.49 -9.52 12.05
CA SER A 315 1.76 -9.94 11.42
C SER A 315 2.11 -11.40 11.75
N THR A 316 1.77 -11.86 12.96
CA THR A 316 1.94 -13.25 13.37
C THR A 316 0.98 -14.18 12.63
N CYS A 317 -0.26 -13.76 12.34
CA CYS A 317 -1.24 -14.57 11.62
C CYS A 317 -0.78 -14.85 10.19
N ALA A 318 -0.33 -13.84 9.44
CA ALA A 318 0.19 -14.05 8.08
C ALA A 318 1.41 -14.98 8.09
N ALA A 319 2.34 -14.80 9.04
CA ALA A 319 3.51 -15.66 9.19
C ALA A 319 3.13 -17.10 9.59
N LEU A 320 2.21 -17.28 10.53
CA LEU A 320 1.71 -18.59 10.97
C LEU A 320 0.97 -19.32 9.85
N TRP A 321 0.12 -18.61 9.12
CA TRP A 321 -0.59 -19.16 7.96
C TRP A 321 0.39 -19.62 6.89
N LYS A 322 1.44 -18.84 6.61
CA LYS A 322 2.49 -19.26 5.67
C LYS A 322 3.18 -20.55 6.11
N VAL A 323 3.60 -20.63 7.37
CA VAL A 323 4.30 -21.82 7.91
C VAL A 323 3.38 -23.04 7.87
N ALA A 324 2.12 -22.89 8.30
CA ALA A 324 1.14 -23.96 8.26
C ALA A 324 0.85 -24.41 6.82
N LEU A 325 0.62 -23.47 5.90
CA LEU A 325 0.33 -23.76 4.50
C LEU A 325 1.50 -24.45 3.79
N LEU A 326 2.74 -23.97 4.00
CA LEU A 326 3.93 -24.59 3.42
C LEU A 326 4.11 -26.01 3.93
N LYS A 327 3.86 -26.25 5.22
CA LYS A 327 3.94 -27.58 5.80
C LYS A 327 2.93 -28.53 5.15
N GLU A 328 1.66 -28.13 5.07
CA GLU A 328 0.59 -28.92 4.43
C GLU A 328 0.88 -29.20 2.95
N MET A 329 1.33 -28.20 2.19
CA MET A 329 1.71 -28.40 0.77
C MET A 329 2.90 -29.36 0.62
N THR A 330 3.87 -29.30 1.54
CA THR A 330 5.02 -30.22 1.54
C THR A 330 4.58 -31.66 1.80
N GLU A 331 3.76 -31.86 2.84
CA GLU A 331 3.20 -33.17 3.19
C GLU A 331 2.32 -33.74 2.06
N ALA A 332 1.53 -32.88 1.40
CA ALA A 332 0.73 -33.25 0.24
C ALA A 332 1.61 -33.66 -0.96
N GLY A 333 2.70 -32.94 -1.22
CA GLY A 333 3.67 -33.26 -2.27
C GLY A 333 4.38 -34.60 -2.02
N GLU A 334 4.81 -34.86 -0.79
CA GLU A 334 5.40 -36.15 -0.41
C GLU A 334 4.41 -37.30 -0.54
N GLN A 335 3.13 -37.07 -0.24
CA GLN A 335 2.09 -38.07 -0.39
C GLN A 335 1.84 -38.41 -1.87
N GLU A 336 1.72 -37.41 -2.74
CA GLU A 336 1.59 -37.62 -4.19
C GLU A 336 2.81 -38.35 -4.77
N LYS A 337 4.03 -37.96 -4.35
CA LYS A 337 5.27 -38.63 -4.76
C LYS A 337 5.25 -40.11 -4.39
N ARG A 338 4.93 -40.45 -3.13
CA ARG A 338 4.83 -41.84 -2.66
C ARG A 338 3.82 -42.65 -3.47
N LEU A 339 2.69 -42.05 -3.82
CA LEU A 339 1.65 -42.70 -4.61
C LEU A 339 2.07 -42.91 -6.08
N ALA A 340 2.86 -42.00 -6.65
CA ALA A 340 3.44 -42.15 -7.99
C ALA A 340 4.47 -43.29 -8.03
N GLU A 341 5.38 -43.34 -7.05
CA GLU A 341 6.38 -44.41 -6.93
C GLU A 341 5.70 -45.78 -6.78
N ALA A 342 4.69 -45.89 -5.91
CA ALA A 342 3.93 -47.12 -5.70
C ALA A 342 3.16 -47.59 -6.94
N ALA A 343 2.80 -46.67 -7.84
CA ALA A 343 2.13 -46.98 -9.10
C ALA A 343 3.12 -47.27 -10.25
N GLY A 344 4.43 -47.10 -10.03
CA GLY A 344 5.45 -47.25 -11.08
C GLY A 344 5.46 -46.10 -12.09
N HIS A 345 4.98 -44.92 -11.71
CA HIS A 345 4.91 -43.75 -12.58
C HIS A 345 6.25 -43.01 -12.59
N PHE A 346 7.16 -43.43 -13.46
CA PHE A 346 8.47 -42.82 -13.66
C PHE A 346 8.61 -42.24 -15.06
N CYS A 347 9.42 -41.20 -15.18
CA CYS A 347 9.85 -40.66 -16.47
C CYS A 347 10.70 -41.71 -17.23
N GLU A 348 10.95 -41.47 -18.51
CA GLU A 348 11.69 -42.41 -19.39
C GLU A 348 13.09 -42.73 -18.90
N ASP A 349 13.69 -41.85 -18.09
CA ASP A 349 14.98 -42.02 -17.43
C ASP A 349 14.93 -42.91 -16.17
N GLY A 350 13.73 -43.35 -15.76
CA GLY A 350 13.49 -44.23 -14.61
C GLY A 350 13.80 -43.62 -13.24
N SER A 351 14.23 -42.35 -13.20
CA SER A 351 14.81 -41.74 -11.99
C SER A 351 13.81 -40.83 -11.26
N THR A 352 12.95 -40.16 -12.02
CA THR A 352 12.06 -39.12 -11.49
C THR A 352 10.59 -39.55 -11.57
N PRO A 353 9.88 -39.65 -10.43
CA PRO A 353 8.45 -39.96 -10.45
C PRO A 353 7.65 -38.77 -10.97
N TRP A 354 6.63 -39.04 -11.79
CA TRP A 354 5.72 -38.01 -12.29
C TRP A 354 4.33 -38.15 -11.67
N ILE A 355 3.67 -37.02 -11.47
CA ILE A 355 2.32 -36.93 -10.89
C ILE A 355 1.40 -36.19 -11.85
N THR A 356 0.13 -36.59 -11.90
CA THR A 356 -0.89 -35.81 -12.61
C THR A 356 -1.45 -34.75 -11.68
N VAL A 357 -1.54 -33.52 -12.19
CA VAL A 357 -2.06 -32.37 -11.43
C VAL A 357 -3.19 -31.69 -12.20
N VAL A 358 -4.02 -30.97 -11.46
CA VAL A 358 -4.96 -29.98 -11.98
C VAL A 358 -4.40 -28.60 -11.66
N VAL A 359 -4.33 -27.75 -12.67
CA VAL A 359 -3.90 -26.36 -12.51
C VAL A 359 -5.12 -25.48 -12.67
N ASP A 360 -5.30 -24.56 -11.74
CA ASP A 360 -6.33 -23.53 -11.84
C ASP A 360 -5.72 -22.18 -11.48
N GLY A 361 -6.33 -21.10 -11.93
CA GLY A 361 -5.84 -19.77 -11.65
C GLY A 361 -6.78 -18.72 -12.19
N GLY A 362 -6.79 -17.58 -11.51
CA GLY A 362 -7.67 -16.49 -11.87
C GLY A 362 -7.19 -15.16 -11.31
N TRP A 363 -7.47 -14.10 -12.07
CA TRP A 363 -7.56 -12.78 -11.49
C TRP A 363 -8.96 -12.59 -10.94
N SER A 364 -9.05 -12.24 -9.66
CA SER A 364 -10.33 -11.93 -9.04
C SER A 364 -10.97 -10.75 -9.78
N HIS A 365 -12.10 -10.99 -10.43
CA HIS A 365 -12.96 -9.95 -10.98
C HIS A 365 -14.06 -9.64 -9.96
N ARG A 366 -14.23 -8.36 -9.63
CA ARG A 366 -15.33 -7.87 -8.78
C ARG A 366 -16.37 -7.21 -9.69
N SER A 367 -17.65 -7.55 -9.53
CA SER A 367 -18.72 -7.26 -10.49
C SER A 367 -19.65 -6.09 -10.12
N HIS A 368 -19.33 -5.26 -9.13
CA HIS A 368 -20.20 -4.12 -8.79
C HIS A 368 -19.88 -2.86 -9.60
N GLY A 369 -20.82 -2.46 -10.47
CA GLY A 369 -20.91 -1.14 -11.13
C GLY A 369 -19.92 -0.88 -12.27
N HIS A 370 -18.66 -1.27 -12.11
CA HIS A 370 -17.63 -1.23 -13.16
C HIS A 370 -16.69 -2.43 -12.97
N ARG A 371 -16.24 -3.03 -14.09
CA ARG A 371 -15.50 -4.30 -14.12
C ARG A 371 -14.09 -4.15 -13.52
N TYR A 372 -13.98 -4.22 -12.20
CA TYR A 372 -12.71 -4.13 -11.49
C TYR A 372 -12.02 -5.50 -11.48
N SER A 373 -10.84 -5.59 -12.11
CA SER A 373 -9.94 -6.75 -11.94
C SER A 373 -8.93 -6.43 -10.86
N ALA A 374 -8.84 -7.29 -9.84
CA ALA A 374 -7.85 -7.15 -8.78
C ALA A 374 -6.43 -7.03 -9.35
N ASN A 375 -5.58 -6.25 -8.68
CA ASN A 375 -4.19 -6.13 -9.07
C ASN A 375 -3.41 -7.43 -8.83
N SER A 376 -3.86 -8.24 -7.87
CA SER A 376 -3.28 -9.57 -7.59
C SER A 376 -4.13 -10.69 -8.18
N GLY A 377 -3.47 -11.68 -8.77
CA GLY A 377 -4.03 -12.93 -9.27
C GLY A 377 -3.44 -14.13 -8.52
N LEU A 378 -4.16 -15.24 -8.55
CA LEU A 378 -3.81 -16.50 -7.89
C LEU A 378 -3.66 -17.60 -8.94
N ALA A 379 -2.67 -18.47 -8.76
CA ALA A 379 -2.55 -19.75 -9.45
C ALA A 379 -2.35 -20.87 -8.42
N VAL A 380 -2.96 -22.02 -8.65
CA VAL A 380 -2.88 -23.19 -7.78
C VAL A 380 -2.53 -24.42 -8.59
N ILE A 381 -1.77 -25.33 -8.00
CA ILE A 381 -1.57 -26.68 -8.50
C ILE A 381 -2.14 -27.64 -7.45
N VAL A 382 -3.05 -28.50 -7.87
CA VAL A 382 -3.74 -29.48 -7.03
C VAL A 382 -3.41 -30.88 -7.53
N GLY A 383 -3.02 -31.78 -6.64
CA GLY A 383 -2.75 -33.18 -7.00
C GLY A 383 -4.02 -33.87 -7.46
N LYS A 384 -4.03 -34.48 -8.66
CA LYS A 384 -5.23 -35.12 -9.21
C LYS A 384 -5.66 -36.34 -8.39
N ARG A 385 -4.72 -37.01 -7.71
CA ARG A 385 -5.01 -38.25 -6.98
C ARG A 385 -5.42 -37.98 -5.54
N THR A 386 -4.68 -37.12 -4.85
CA THR A 386 -4.94 -36.74 -3.46
C THR A 386 -5.98 -35.64 -3.32
N GLN A 387 -6.25 -34.88 -4.38
CA GLN A 387 -7.10 -33.68 -4.37
C GLN A 387 -6.62 -32.62 -3.37
N LYS A 388 -5.30 -32.61 -3.07
CA LYS A 388 -4.66 -31.69 -2.13
C LYS A 388 -3.86 -30.62 -2.87
N LEU A 389 -3.76 -29.45 -2.25
CA LEU A 389 -2.96 -28.34 -2.75
C LEU A 389 -1.47 -28.67 -2.69
N LEU A 390 -0.79 -28.57 -3.83
CA LEU A 390 0.65 -28.79 -3.97
C LEU A 390 1.43 -27.48 -4.13
N TYR A 391 0.79 -26.47 -4.71
CA TYR A 391 1.40 -25.17 -4.94
C TYR A 391 0.35 -24.06 -4.92
N LEU A 392 0.73 -22.93 -4.34
CA LEU A 392 -0.01 -21.67 -4.38
C LEU A 392 0.91 -20.54 -4.83
N GLY A 393 0.60 -19.94 -5.97
CA GLY A 393 1.29 -18.78 -6.52
C GLY A 393 0.40 -17.55 -6.47
N VAL A 394 0.91 -16.45 -5.94
CA VAL A 394 0.30 -15.12 -6.07
C VAL A 394 1.18 -14.28 -6.99
N ARG A 395 0.58 -13.56 -7.92
CA ARG A 395 1.26 -12.57 -8.78
C ARG A 395 0.49 -11.25 -8.80
N ASN A 396 1.21 -10.13 -8.77
CA ASN A 396 0.62 -8.82 -8.98
C ASN A 396 0.87 -8.34 -10.43
N LYS A 397 -0.10 -7.65 -11.04
CA LYS A 397 0.00 -7.07 -12.39
C LYS A 397 1.16 -6.09 -12.55
N LEU A 398 1.60 -5.48 -11.46
CA LEU A 398 2.68 -4.49 -11.43
C LEU A 398 4.07 -5.14 -11.27
N CYS A 399 4.14 -6.47 -11.13
CA CYS A 399 5.41 -7.19 -11.17
C CYS A 399 5.90 -7.28 -12.62
N SER A 400 6.94 -6.52 -12.96
CA SER A 400 7.76 -6.75 -14.15
C SER A 400 8.51 -8.07 -14.00
N THR A 401 8.39 -8.95 -15.00
CA THR A 401 9.23 -10.15 -15.16
C THR A 401 10.71 -9.83 -15.18
#